data_AF-A0A2V5SK65-F1
#
_entry.id   AF-A0A2V5SK65-F1
#
_cell.length_a   1.000
_cell.length_b   1.000
_cell.length_c   1.000
_cell.angle_alpha   90.00
_cell.angle_beta   90.00
_cell.angle_gamma   90.00
#
_symmetry.space_group_name_H-M   'P 1'
#
loop_
_entity.id
_entity.type
_entity.pdbx_description
1 polymer ?
#
loop_
_entity_poly.entity_id
_entity_poly.type
_entity_poly.pdbx_seq_one_letter_code
_entity_poly.pdbx_strand_id
1 'polypeptide(L)'
;IKSYFKTEGVPVVIRYFDPSYQIRSRPANSEDALLCDLFARHAVHAAMAGKTGIVIGFIHERFIHVPIELLATHTKRLDPASGWWRSVLAATGQPAEFD
;
A
#
# COMPACT_ATOMS: atom_id res chain seq x y z
N ILE A 1 18.63 -11.05 14.46
CA ILE A 1 19.53 -11.53 13.38
C ILE A 1 21.01 -11.45 13.80
N LYS A 2 21.63 -10.27 13.94
CA LYS A 2 23.05 -10.17 14.38
C LYS A 2 23.33 -10.89 15.70
N SER A 3 22.43 -10.74 16.70
CA SER A 3 22.52 -11.44 17.98
C SER A 3 22.46 -12.96 17.82
N TYR A 4 21.47 -13.46 17.06
CA TYR A 4 21.30 -14.89 16.78
C TYR A 4 22.56 -15.52 16.18
N PHE A 5 23.07 -14.97 15.08
CA PHE A 5 24.28 -15.53 14.42
C PHE A 5 25.55 -15.39 15.26
N LYS A 6 25.61 -14.41 16.18
CA LYS A 6 26.69 -14.30 17.16
C LYS A 6 26.66 -15.46 18.15
N THR A 7 25.48 -15.87 18.60
CA THR A 7 25.31 -17.03 19.50
C THR A 7 25.66 -18.35 18.79
N GLU A 8 25.23 -18.51 17.54
CA GLU A 8 25.51 -19.71 16.74
C GLU A 8 26.96 -19.79 16.23
N GLY A 9 27.79 -18.76 16.45
CA GLY A 9 29.19 -18.74 16.01
C GLY A 9 29.38 -18.67 14.50
N VAL A 10 28.33 -18.34 13.73
CA VAL A 10 28.36 -18.31 12.27
C VAL A 10 28.70 -16.89 11.78
N PRO A 11 29.79 -16.68 11.04
CA PRO A 11 30.12 -15.37 10.50
C PRO A 11 29.14 -14.98 9.39
N VAL A 12 28.53 -13.80 9.50
CA VAL A 12 27.56 -13.30 8.53
C VAL A 12 27.81 -11.83 8.19
N VAL A 13 27.65 -11.47 6.91
CA VAL A 13 27.68 -10.08 6.43
C VAL A 13 26.25 -9.62 6.19
N ILE A 14 25.78 -8.66 6.98
CA ILE A 14 24.41 -8.13 6.87
C ILE A 14 24.47 -6.71 6.33
N ARG A 15 23.79 -6.47 5.21
CA ARG A 15 23.59 -5.15 4.60
C ARG A 15 22.14 -4.76 4.74
N TYR A 16 21.90 -3.64 5.42
CA TYR A 16 20.57 -3.07 5.57
C TYR A 16 20.39 -1.98 4.51
N PHE A 17 19.26 -2.03 3.80
CA PHE A 17 18.87 -1.03 2.81
C PHE A 17 17.54 -0.42 3.25
N ASP A 18 17.52 0.90 3.39
CA ASP A 18 16.30 1.67 3.67
C ASP A 18 15.98 2.59 2.48
N PRO A 19 15.13 2.15 1.54
CA PRO A 19 14.76 2.94 0.38
C PRO A 19 13.60 3.90 0.67
N SER A 20 13.19 4.13 1.93
CA SER A 20 11.96 4.87 2.24
C SER A 20 11.87 6.23 1.57
N TYR A 21 12.92 7.05 1.69
CA TYR A 21 12.97 8.35 1.02
C TYR A 21 13.06 8.21 -0.49
N GLN A 22 13.82 7.23 -1.00
CA GLN A 22 13.97 7.01 -2.43
C GLN A 22 12.65 6.64 -3.10
N ILE A 23 11.77 5.92 -2.41
CA ILE A 23 10.45 5.57 -2.93
C ILE A 23 9.51 6.78 -2.88
N ARG A 24 9.51 7.54 -1.78
CA ARG A 24 8.53 8.62 -1.54
C ARG A 24 8.90 9.97 -2.16
N SER A 25 10.15 10.18 -2.56
CA SER A 25 10.62 11.45 -3.14
C SER A 25 10.73 11.42 -4.66
N ARG A 26 10.44 10.30 -5.31
CA ARG A 26 10.48 10.19 -6.76
C ARG A 26 9.26 10.86 -7.38
N PRO A 27 9.41 11.45 -8.58
CA PRO A 27 8.28 11.94 -9.34
C PRO A 27 7.34 10.79 -9.71
N ALA A 28 6.05 11.11 -9.82
CA ALA A 28 5.04 10.18 -10.30
C ALA A 28 5.38 9.68 -11.72
N ASN A 29 5.10 8.41 -11.98
CA ASN A 29 5.13 7.89 -13.35
C ASN A 29 3.91 8.39 -14.15
N SER A 30 3.86 8.07 -15.44
CA SER A 30 2.77 8.54 -16.32
C SER A 30 1.37 8.09 -15.89
N GLU A 31 1.25 6.87 -15.35
CA GLU A 31 -0.02 6.30 -14.90
C GLU A 31 -0.50 6.99 -13.62
N ASP A 32 0.38 7.13 -12.63
CA ASP A 32 0.11 7.85 -11.39
C ASP A 32 -0.23 9.32 -11.65
N ALA A 33 0.47 9.97 -12.59
CA ALA A 33 0.20 11.35 -12.97
C ALA A 33 -1.20 11.52 -13.58
N LEU A 34 -1.60 10.61 -14.49
CA LEU A 34 -2.94 10.60 -15.08
C LEU A 34 -4.00 10.35 -14.02
N LEU A 35 -3.79 9.37 -13.14
CA LEU A 35 -4.72 9.04 -12.07
C LEU A 35 -4.89 10.22 -11.10
N CYS A 36 -3.81 10.89 -10.73
CA CYS A 36 -3.84 12.09 -9.88
C CYS A 36 -4.63 13.23 -10.54
N ASP A 37 -4.44 13.47 -11.85
CA ASP A 37 -5.21 14.48 -12.59
C ASP A 37 -6.72 14.16 -12.58
N LEU A 38 -7.09 12.90 -12.82
CA LEU A 38 -8.48 12.47 -12.76
C LEU A 38 -9.08 12.65 -11.36
N PHE A 39 -8.37 12.24 -10.30
CA PHE A 39 -8.80 12.48 -8.92
C PHE A 39 -9.05 13.97 -8.64
N ALA A 40 -8.13 14.84 -9.07
CA ALA A 40 -8.25 16.28 -8.89
C ALA A 40 -9.48 16.85 -9.61
N ARG A 41 -9.71 16.48 -10.87
CA ARG A 41 -10.88 16.92 -11.65
C ARG A 41 -12.20 16.46 -11.01
N HIS A 42 -12.28 15.20 -10.59
CA HIS A 42 -13.46 14.68 -9.90
C HIS A 42 -13.72 15.39 -8.57
N ALA A 43 -12.67 15.72 -7.82
CA ALA A 43 -12.78 16.48 -6.58
C ALA A 43 -13.33 17.89 -6.83
N VAL A 44 -12.81 18.58 -7.85
CA VAL A 44 -13.31 19.91 -8.25
C VAL A 44 -14.78 19.84 -8.67
N HIS A 45 -15.16 18.88 -9.53
CA HIS A 45 -16.57 18.73 -9.93
C HIS A 45 -17.48 18.47 -8.73
N ALA A 46 -17.06 17.63 -7.78
CA ALA A 46 -17.84 17.37 -6.58
C ALA A 46 -18.01 18.62 -5.70
N ALA A 47 -16.93 19.38 -5.50
CA ALA A 47 -16.95 20.63 -4.76
C ALA A 47 -17.85 21.69 -5.44
N MET A 48 -17.74 21.85 -6.75
CA MET A 48 -18.59 22.78 -7.52
C MET A 48 -20.08 22.39 -7.51
N ALA A 49 -20.39 21.10 -7.35
CA ALA A 49 -21.74 20.60 -7.13
C ALA A 49 -22.21 20.74 -5.66
N GLY A 50 -21.44 21.41 -4.80
CA GLY A 50 -21.78 21.68 -3.40
C GLY A 50 -21.56 20.49 -2.45
N LYS A 51 -20.82 19.45 -2.88
CA LYS A 51 -20.55 18.28 -2.04
C LYS A 51 -19.35 18.55 -1.13
N THR A 52 -19.51 18.35 0.17
CA THR A 52 -18.50 18.57 1.21
C THR A 52 -18.37 17.33 2.09
N GLY A 53 -17.30 17.24 2.90
CA GLY A 53 -17.10 16.12 3.82
C GLY A 53 -16.80 14.77 3.14
N ILE A 54 -16.37 14.80 1.87
CA ILE A 54 -16.09 13.60 1.08
C ILE A 54 -14.67 13.60 0.53
N VAL A 55 -14.18 12.40 0.21
CA VAL A 55 -12.98 12.12 -0.57
C VAL A 55 -13.39 11.41 -1.85
N ILE A 56 -12.67 11.64 -2.94
CA ILE A 56 -12.83 10.86 -4.16
C ILE A 56 -12.10 9.53 -4.02
N GLY A 57 -12.82 8.42 -4.10
CA GLY A 57 -12.26 7.08 -4.16
C GLY A 57 -12.28 6.52 -5.58
N PHE A 58 -11.50 5.47 -5.83
CA PHE A 58 -11.50 4.74 -7.11
C PHE A 58 -11.67 3.24 -6.86
N ILE A 59 -12.81 2.69 -7.28
CA ILE A 59 -13.17 1.28 -7.06
C ILE A 59 -13.85 0.74 -8.32
N HIS A 60 -13.44 -0.44 -8.78
CA HIS A 60 -13.95 -1.09 -9.99
C HIS A 60 -13.97 -0.14 -11.20
N GLU A 61 -12.84 0.53 -11.43
CA GLU A 61 -12.65 1.47 -12.54
C GLU A 61 -13.59 2.69 -12.52
N ARG A 62 -14.15 3.02 -11.35
CA ARG A 62 -15.08 4.15 -11.19
C ARG A 62 -14.64 5.06 -10.06
N PHE A 63 -14.75 6.36 -10.32
CA PHE A 63 -14.61 7.38 -9.29
C PHE A 63 -15.89 7.50 -8.48
N ILE A 64 -15.75 7.44 -7.16
CA ILE A 64 -16.86 7.44 -6.20
C ILE A 64 -16.65 8.51 -5.13
N HIS A 65 -17.74 8.94 -4.49
CA HIS A 65 -17.67 9.87 -3.36
C HIS A 65 -17.74 9.06 -2.07
N VAL A 66 -16.74 9.22 -1.21
CA VAL A 66 -16.63 8.48 0.05
C VAL A 66 -16.65 9.48 1.21
N PRO A 67 -17.60 9.38 2.17
CA PRO A 67 -17.59 10.21 3.37
C PRO A 67 -16.29 10.04 4.16
N ILE A 68 -15.73 11.14 4.67
CA ILE A 68 -14.46 11.12 5.42
C ILE A 68 -14.59 10.27 6.70
N GLU A 69 -15.74 10.31 7.35
CA GLU A 69 -16.01 9.57 8.58
C GLU A 69 -15.90 8.06 8.35
N LEU A 70 -16.31 7.57 7.17
CA LEU A 70 -16.21 6.16 6.83
C LEU A 70 -14.75 5.73 6.72
N LEU A 71 -13.86 6.57 6.18
CA LEU A 71 -12.44 6.26 6.01
C LEU A 71 -11.71 6.09 7.35
N ALA A 72 -12.15 6.80 8.40
CA ALA A 72 -11.55 6.68 9.73
C ALA A 72 -11.89 5.36 10.43
N THR A 73 -12.95 4.67 10.00
CA THR A 73 -13.44 3.46 10.70
C THR A 73 -12.71 2.19 10.31
N HIS A 74 -12.21 2.09 9.07
CA HIS A 74 -11.64 0.87 8.54
C HIS A 74 -10.37 1.16 7.74
N THR A 75 -9.40 0.25 7.82
CA THR A 75 -8.18 0.29 7.00
C THR A 75 -8.09 -0.99 6.19
N LYS A 76 -7.81 -0.86 4.89
CA LYS A 76 -7.56 -2.02 4.03
C LYS A 76 -6.29 -2.74 4.50
N ARG A 77 -6.44 -3.99 4.90
CA ARG A 77 -5.32 -4.89 5.25
C ARG A 77 -5.27 -6.04 4.27
N LEU A 78 -4.09 -6.62 4.10
CA LEU A 78 -3.95 -7.88 3.38
C LEU A 78 -4.65 -8.97 4.20
N ASP A 79 -5.51 -9.74 3.55
CA ASP A 79 -6.09 -10.94 4.14
C ASP A 79 -5.09 -12.10 3.97
N PRO A 80 -4.57 -12.69 5.07
CA PRO A 80 -3.65 -13.84 5.00
C PRO A 80 -4.28 -15.07 4.34
N ALA A 81 -5.61 -15.20 4.34
CA ALA A 81 -6.28 -16.30 3.65
C ALA A 81 -6.42 -16.06 2.12
N SER A 82 -6.17 -14.83 1.65
CA SER A 82 -6.37 -14.45 0.25
C SER A 82 -5.32 -15.05 -0.70
N GLY A 83 -5.69 -15.11 -1.98
CA GLY A 83 -4.78 -15.55 -3.05
C GLY A 83 -3.48 -14.73 -3.11
N TRP A 84 -3.54 -13.44 -2.77
CA TRP A 84 -2.36 -12.56 -2.73
C TRP A 84 -1.30 -13.05 -1.75
N TRP A 85 -1.70 -13.42 -0.53
CA TRP A 85 -0.75 -13.93 0.45
C TRP A 85 -0.21 -15.31 0.07
N ARG A 86 -1.06 -16.17 -0.51
CA ARG A 86 -0.62 -17.48 -1.03
C ARG A 86 0.43 -17.34 -2.12
N SER A 87 0.33 -16.33 -2.99
CA SER A 87 1.36 -16.05 -4.00
C SER A 87 2.71 -15.69 -3.36
N VAL A 88 2.70 -14.98 -2.22
CA VAL A 88 3.94 -14.69 -1.46
C VAL A 88 4.55 -15.97 -0.88
N LEU A 89 3.74 -16.84 -0.27
CA LEU A 89 4.21 -18.12 0.26
C LEU A 89 4.79 -19.01 -0.86
N ALA A 90 4.10 -19.10 -2.00
CA ALA A 90 4.58 -19.87 -3.16
C ALA A 90 5.90 -19.32 -3.72
N ALA A 91 6.06 -18.00 -3.79
CA ALA A 91 7.29 -17.38 -4.30
C ALA A 91 8.48 -17.49 -3.33
N THR A 92 8.21 -17.47 -2.02
CA THR A 92 9.26 -17.51 -0.98
C THR A 92 9.60 -18.94 -0.54
N GLY A 93 8.73 -19.91 -0.80
CA GLY A 93 8.84 -21.29 -0.33
C GLY A 93 8.65 -21.44 1.18
N GLN A 94 8.15 -20.40 1.87
CA GLN A 94 7.91 -20.47 3.31
C GLN A 94 6.66 -21.29 3.62
N PRO A 95 6.64 -22.01 4.76
CA PRO A 95 5.46 -22.74 5.18
C PRO A 95 4.34 -21.77 5.56
N ALA A 96 3.09 -22.20 5.41
CA ALA A 96 1.92 -21.39 5.76
C ALA A 96 1.77 -21.20 7.27
N GLU A 97 2.26 -22.17 8.04
CA GLU A 97 2.25 -22.21 9.50
C GLU A 97 3.64 -22.62 9.99
N PHE A 98 4.08 -22.05 11.11
CA PHE A 98 5.33 -22.42 11.77
C PHE A 98 4.96 -23.19 13.05
N ASP A 99 5.46 -24.41 13.20
CA ASP A 99 5.40 -25.18 14.46
C ASP A 99 6.40 -24.66 15.50
#